data_AF-A0A6G0R5R5-F1
#
_entry.id   AF-A0A6G0R5R5-F1
#
_cell.length_a   1.000
_cell.length_b   1.000
_cell.length_c   1.000
_cell.angle_alpha   90.00
_cell.angle_beta   90.00
_cell.angle_gamma   90.00
#
_symmetry.space_group_name_H-M   'P 1'
#
loop_
_entity.id
_entity.type
_entity.pdbx_description
1 polymer ?
#
loop_
_entity_poly.entity_id
_entity_poly.type
_entity_poly.pdbx_seq_one_letter_code
_entity_poly.pdbx_strand_id
1 'polypeptide(L)'
;MASLSCAIAGVAEDAFSVDIDERLSVGHLKEAIKKEKMFRFPANEMRLFLAKQDGNWMNGEGVVAVKLEKAAGGAVPVLVDGHGNRYDFVKMDPTRWIKNSKYFGANFQPGKGQIHVLVVIDWENLSVENTQERTY
;
A
#
# COMPACT_ATOMS: atom_id res chain seq x y z
N MET A 1 17.11 10.44 -3.03
CA MET A 1 16.25 10.12 -1.88
C MET A 1 14.91 10.77 -2.13
N ALA A 2 13.82 10.00 -2.07
CA ALA A 2 12.46 10.45 -2.28
C ALA A 2 11.67 10.27 -0.98
N SER A 3 10.82 11.24 -0.65
CA SER A 3 9.89 11.13 0.46
C SER A 3 8.51 10.76 -0.08
N LEU A 4 8.04 9.56 0.25
CA LEU A 4 6.77 9.03 -0.22
C LEU A 4 5.73 9.13 0.89
N SER A 5 4.65 9.83 0.63
CA SER A 5 3.46 9.77 1.48
C SER A 5 2.70 8.48 1.25
N CYS A 6 2.54 7.70 2.32
CA CYS A 6 1.88 6.41 2.37
C CYS A 6 0.62 6.53 3.25
N ALA A 7 -0.38 5.69 3.01
CA ALA A 7 -1.51 5.53 3.91
C ALA A 7 -2.10 4.13 3.78
N ILE A 8 -2.62 3.59 4.88
CA ILE A 8 -3.32 2.30 4.87
C ILE A 8 -4.73 2.48 4.32
N ALA A 9 -5.12 1.63 3.36
CA ALA A 9 -6.44 1.64 2.74
C ALA A 9 -7.55 1.49 3.79
N GLY A 10 -8.54 2.39 3.75
CA GLY A 10 -9.70 2.34 4.66
C GLY A 10 -9.42 2.81 6.09
N VAL A 11 -8.22 3.31 6.40
CA VAL A 11 -7.87 3.81 7.74
C VAL A 11 -7.83 5.33 7.73
N ALA A 12 -8.63 5.95 8.60
CA ALA A 12 -8.67 7.40 8.77
C ALA A 12 -7.39 7.94 9.43
N GLU A 13 -6.95 9.12 8.98
CA GLU A 13 -5.83 9.87 9.55
C GLU A 13 -4.49 9.10 9.63
N ASP A 14 -4.34 8.05 8.82
CA ASP A 14 -3.15 7.18 8.87
C ASP A 14 -1.98 7.67 8.01
N ALA A 15 -2.14 8.77 7.27
CA ALA A 15 -1.12 9.27 6.35
C ALA A 15 0.24 9.48 7.04
N PHE A 16 1.30 8.91 6.46
CA PHE A 16 2.66 8.93 6.99
C PHE A 16 3.67 9.09 5.87
N SER A 17 4.88 9.54 6.19
CA SER A 17 5.93 9.75 5.20
C SER A 17 7.02 8.71 5.37
N VAL A 18 7.54 8.19 4.27
CA VAL A 18 8.65 7.23 4.25
C VAL A 18 9.72 7.74 3.30
N ASP A 19 10.92 7.93 3.81
CA ASP A 19 12.09 8.26 3.00
C ASP A 19 12.75 7.01 2.44
N ILE A 20 13.00 7.01 1.14
CA ILE A 20 13.63 5.89 0.45
C ILE A 20 14.55 6.35 -0.68
N ASP A 21 15.63 5.62 -0.94
CA ASP A 21 16.41 5.84 -2.14
C ASP A 21 15.64 5.33 -3.37
N GLU A 22 15.47 6.20 -4.37
CA GLU A 22 14.67 5.93 -5.57
C GLU A 22 15.19 4.76 -6.43
N ARG A 23 16.46 4.36 -6.24
CA ARG A 23 17.10 3.22 -6.92
C ARG A 23 16.81 1.90 -6.21
N LEU A 24 16.25 1.94 -5.00
CA LEU A 24 15.83 0.74 -4.29
C LEU A 24 14.51 0.21 -4.87
N SER A 25 14.25 -1.06 -4.57
CA SER A 25 13.05 -1.75 -5.03
C SER A 25 11.84 -1.47 -4.14
N VAL A 26 10.65 -1.77 -4.67
CA VAL A 26 9.40 -1.79 -3.89
C VAL A 26 9.48 -2.76 -2.71
N GLY A 27 10.28 -3.83 -2.78
CA GLY A 27 10.59 -4.68 -1.64
C GLY A 27 11.21 -3.91 -0.48
N HIS A 28 12.20 -3.06 -0.75
CA HIS A 28 12.81 -2.19 0.27
C HIS A 28 11.79 -1.16 0.80
N LEU A 29 10.88 -0.67 -0.04
CA LEU A 29 9.78 0.20 0.40
C LEU A 29 8.85 -0.50 1.39
N LYS A 30 8.50 -1.77 1.14
CA LYS A 30 7.74 -2.57 2.10
C LYS A 30 8.47 -2.67 3.44
N GLU A 31 9.78 -2.91 3.44
CA GLU A 31 10.56 -2.96 4.68
C GLU A 31 10.59 -1.61 5.41
N ALA A 32 10.75 -0.51 4.68
CA ALA A 32 10.74 0.83 5.24
C ALA A 32 9.38 1.17 5.89
N ILE A 33 8.27 0.83 5.22
CA ILE A 33 6.91 0.99 5.76
C ILE A 33 6.72 0.13 7.02
N LYS A 34 7.15 -1.15 6.97
CA LYS A 34 7.07 -2.04 8.12
C LYS A 34 7.75 -1.43 9.34
N LYS A 35 8.97 -0.91 9.14
CA LYS A 35 9.76 -0.29 10.21
C LYS A 35 9.08 0.96 10.76
N GLU A 36 8.57 1.81 9.88
CA GLU A 36 7.91 3.07 10.24
C GLU A 36 6.62 2.85 11.05
N LYS A 37 5.78 1.90 10.62
CA LYS A 37 4.53 1.55 11.33
C LYS A 37 4.71 0.50 12.44
N MET A 38 5.95 0.04 12.67
CA MET A 38 6.28 -1.01 13.64
C MET A 38 5.43 -2.30 13.47
N PHE A 39 5.12 -2.66 12.22
CA PHE A 39 4.37 -3.88 11.95
C PHE A 39 5.18 -5.12 12.34
N ARG A 40 4.51 -6.08 12.98
CA ARG A 40 5.15 -7.32 13.49
C ARG A 40 5.18 -8.44 12.45
N PHE A 41 4.28 -8.41 11.47
CA PHE A 41 4.23 -9.38 10.38
C PHE A 41 5.35 -9.14 9.35
N PRO A 42 5.70 -10.14 8.51
CA PRO A 42 6.76 -9.98 7.53
C PRO A 42 6.34 -9.04 6.39
N ALA A 43 7.29 -8.27 5.86
CA ALA A 43 7.00 -7.17 4.94
C ALA A 43 6.34 -7.62 3.62
N ASN A 44 6.49 -8.89 3.25
CA ASN A 44 5.88 -9.49 2.06
C ASN A 44 4.33 -9.56 2.14
N GLU A 45 3.76 -9.62 3.34
CA GLU A 45 2.31 -9.72 3.57
C GLU A 45 1.54 -8.46 3.16
N MET A 46 2.18 -7.29 3.22
CA MET A 46 1.57 -6.06 2.74
C MET A 46 1.60 -6.00 1.22
N ARG A 47 0.56 -5.44 0.63
CA ARG A 47 0.49 -5.13 -0.81
C ARG A 47 0.54 -3.62 -0.99
N LEU A 48 1.38 -3.17 -1.91
CA LEU A 48 1.54 -1.76 -2.22
C LEU A 48 0.93 -1.47 -3.59
N PHE A 49 0.20 -0.38 -3.68
CA PHE A 49 -0.40 0.11 -4.90
C PHE A 49 -0.06 1.59 -5.08
N LEU A 50 -0.01 2.05 -6.34
CA LEU A 50 -0.02 3.49 -6.59
C LEU A 50 -1.38 4.04 -6.18
N ALA A 51 -1.38 5.05 -5.31
CA ALA A 51 -2.58 5.76 -4.91
C ALA A 51 -3.01 6.76 -6.00
N LYS A 52 -3.13 6.27 -7.24
CA LYS A 52 -3.64 7.03 -8.38
C LYS A 52 -5.02 6.55 -8.79
N GLN A 53 -5.95 7.48 -8.89
CA GLN A 53 -7.26 7.26 -9.46
C GLN A 53 -7.43 8.23 -10.65
N ASP A 54 -7.81 7.71 -11.81
CA ASP A 54 -7.98 8.51 -13.04
C ASP A 54 -6.76 9.41 -13.36
N GLY A 55 -5.56 8.90 -13.09
CA GLY A 55 -4.29 9.60 -13.31
C GLY A 55 -3.86 10.57 -12.19
N ASN A 56 -4.73 10.86 -11.22
CA ASN A 56 -4.48 11.80 -10.14
C ASN A 56 -4.16 11.10 -8.81
N TRP A 57 -3.26 11.69 -8.01
CA TRP A 57 -2.96 11.20 -6.67
C TRP A 57 -4.14 11.39 -5.73
N MET A 58 -4.42 10.39 -4.90
CA MET A 58 -5.44 10.50 -3.86
C MET A 58 -5.01 11.46 -2.76
N ASN A 59 -5.99 12.02 -2.05
CA ASN A 59 -5.80 12.68 -0.77
C ASN A 59 -6.15 11.71 0.39
N GLY A 60 -6.01 12.18 1.63
CA GLY A 60 -6.37 11.39 2.81
C GLY A 60 -7.82 10.88 2.77
N GLU A 61 -8.79 11.73 2.39
CA GLU A 61 -10.21 11.33 2.31
C GLU A 61 -10.45 10.21 1.29
N GLY A 62 -9.82 10.29 0.12
CA GLY A 62 -9.92 9.27 -0.91
C GLY A 62 -9.41 7.91 -0.43
N VAL A 63 -8.35 7.88 0.36
CA VAL A 63 -7.83 6.63 0.95
C VAL A 63 -8.81 6.02 1.95
N VAL A 64 -9.50 6.84 2.75
CA VAL A 64 -10.51 6.37 3.72
C VAL A 64 -11.72 5.76 3.02
N ALA A 65 -12.08 6.27 1.84
CA ALA A 65 -13.17 5.72 1.05
C ALA A 65 -12.84 4.33 0.44
N VAL A 66 -11.56 3.93 0.42
CA VAL A 66 -11.15 2.62 -0.10
C VAL A 66 -11.60 1.52 0.86
N LYS A 67 -12.39 0.59 0.33
CA LYS A 67 -12.83 -0.62 1.02
C LYS A 67 -12.14 -1.84 0.43
N LEU A 68 -11.80 -2.79 1.29
CA LEU A 68 -11.39 -4.13 0.88
C LEU A 68 -12.63 -5.02 0.82
N GLU A 69 -13.04 -5.41 -0.38
CA GLU A 69 -14.00 -6.50 -0.51
C GLU A 69 -13.30 -7.84 -0.41
N LYS A 70 -13.84 -8.71 0.45
CA LYS A 70 -13.39 -10.10 0.56
C LYS A 70 -13.53 -10.77 -0.79
N ALA A 71 -12.43 -11.29 -1.30
CA ALA A 71 -12.51 -12.23 -2.39
C ALA A 71 -12.91 -13.61 -1.83
N ALA A 72 -13.85 -14.28 -2.49
CA ALA A 72 -14.24 -15.63 -2.09
C ALA A 72 -13.03 -16.58 -2.15
N GLY A 73 -12.87 -17.45 -1.15
CA GLY A 73 -11.93 -18.57 -1.19
C GLY A 73 -10.44 -18.24 -1.06
N GLY A 74 -10.06 -17.23 -0.27
CA GLY A 74 -8.64 -16.91 -0.02
C GLY A 74 -7.94 -16.15 -1.15
N ALA A 75 -8.72 -15.63 -2.10
CA ALA A 75 -8.21 -14.78 -3.16
C ALA A 75 -7.83 -13.37 -2.66
N VAL A 76 -7.08 -12.64 -3.49
CA VAL A 76 -6.63 -11.27 -3.24
C VAL A 76 -7.85 -10.36 -3.08
N PRO A 77 -8.05 -9.65 -1.94
CA PRO A 77 -9.16 -8.70 -1.77
C PRO A 77 -9.15 -7.65 -2.86
N VAL A 78 -10.35 -7.29 -3.28
CA VAL A 78 -10.61 -6.29 -4.32
C VAL A 78 -10.79 -4.94 -3.64
N LEU A 79 -10.15 -3.91 -4.18
CA LEU A 79 -10.29 -2.55 -3.68
C LEU A 79 -11.48 -1.91 -4.37
N VAL A 80 -12.45 -1.44 -3.61
CA VAL A 80 -13.66 -0.79 -4.12
C VAL A 80 -13.92 0.53 -3.41
N ASP A 81 -14.64 1.42 -4.07
CA ASP A 81 -15.10 2.68 -3.49
C ASP A 81 -16.36 2.50 -2.63
N GLY A 82 -16.89 3.60 -2.08
CA GLY A 82 -18.13 3.62 -1.30
C GLY A 82 -19.33 3.02 -2.02
N HIS A 83 -19.37 3.11 -3.35
CA HIS A 83 -20.42 2.60 -4.23
C HIS A 83 -20.19 1.17 -4.74
N GLY A 84 -19.06 0.54 -4.38
CA GLY A 84 -18.72 -0.82 -4.83
C GLY A 84 -18.08 -0.89 -6.23
N ASN A 85 -17.70 0.25 -6.83
CA ASN A 85 -16.92 0.23 -8.06
C ASN A 85 -15.48 -0.11 -7.74
N ARG A 86 -14.87 -0.94 -8.58
CA ARG A 86 -13.48 -1.37 -8.39
C ARG A 86 -12.52 -0.24 -8.73
N TYR A 87 -11.53 -0.05 -7.87
CA TYR A 87 -10.38 0.77 -8.20
C TYR A 87 -9.43 0.01 -9.12
N ASP A 88 -8.96 0.67 -10.17
CA ASP A 88 -7.91 0.16 -11.06
C ASP A 88 -6.51 0.56 -10.57
N PHE A 89 -6.26 0.41 -9.26
CA PHE A 89 -4.96 0.79 -8.72
C PHE A 89 -3.84 -0.09 -9.28
N VAL A 90 -2.74 0.54 -9.67
CA VAL A 90 -1.57 -0.19 -10.18
C VAL A 90 -0.84 -0.85 -9.01
N LYS A 91 -0.91 -2.19 -8.95
CA LYS A 91 -0.12 -2.98 -7.99
C LYS A 91 1.38 -2.80 -8.25
N MET A 92 2.12 -2.48 -7.21
CA MET A 92 3.57 -2.34 -7.29
C MET A 92 4.24 -3.71 -7.16
N ASP A 93 5.03 -4.05 -8.17
CA ASP A 93 5.89 -5.24 -8.18
C ASP A 93 7.11 -5.04 -7.24
N PRO A 94 7.35 -5.96 -6.28
CA PRO A 94 8.39 -5.84 -5.26
C PRO A 94 9.82 -5.84 -5.82
N THR A 95 10.04 -6.38 -7.02
CA THR A 95 11.38 -6.47 -7.64
C THR A 95 11.75 -5.20 -8.42
N ARG A 96 10.75 -4.39 -8.79
CA ARG A 96 10.97 -3.17 -9.56
C ARG A 96 11.41 -2.01 -8.67
N TRP A 97 12.24 -1.14 -9.25
CA TRP A 97 12.71 0.08 -8.62
C TRP A 97 11.60 1.12 -8.45
N ILE A 98 11.72 1.96 -7.43
CA ILE A 98 10.82 3.08 -7.16
C ILE A 98 10.82 4.07 -8.34
N LYS A 99 11.98 4.46 -8.87
CA LYS A 99 12.10 5.36 -10.03
C LYS A 99 11.63 4.77 -11.36
N ASN A 100 11.06 3.56 -11.38
CA ASN A 100 10.52 2.98 -12.60
C ASN A 100 9.45 3.92 -13.20
N SER A 101 9.46 4.09 -14.52
CA SER A 101 8.50 4.97 -15.22
C SER A 101 7.04 4.56 -15.03
N LYS A 102 6.78 3.29 -14.71
CA LYS A 102 5.44 2.79 -14.37
C LYS A 102 4.97 3.20 -12.98
N TYR A 103 5.86 3.70 -12.12
CA TYR A 103 5.54 4.15 -10.76
C TYR A 103 5.68 5.67 -10.65
N PHE A 104 6.85 6.12 -10.21
CA PHE A 104 7.14 7.52 -9.92
C PHE A 104 7.96 8.17 -11.04
N GLY A 105 8.73 7.38 -11.79
CA GLY A 105 9.66 7.87 -12.81
C GLY A 105 10.93 8.49 -12.22
N ALA A 106 11.89 8.80 -13.09
CA ALA A 106 13.03 9.63 -12.72
C ALA A 106 12.54 11.07 -12.56
N ASN A 107 12.87 11.73 -11.44
CA ASN A 107 12.44 13.11 -11.06
C ASN A 107 11.05 13.25 -10.45
N PHE A 108 10.54 12.19 -9.81
CA PHE A 108 9.34 12.30 -9.00
C PHE A 108 9.49 13.35 -7.88
N GLN A 109 8.51 14.24 -7.78
CA GLN A 109 8.43 15.25 -6.72
C GLN A 109 7.07 15.13 -6.03
N PRO A 110 7.04 14.80 -4.72
CA PRO A 110 5.80 14.67 -3.98
C PRO A 110 5.10 16.02 -3.82
N GLY A 111 3.80 16.09 -4.09
CA GLY A 111 2.98 17.27 -3.84
C GLY A 111 2.41 17.30 -2.42
N LYS A 112 2.08 18.50 -1.92
CA LYS A 112 1.47 18.65 -0.58
C LYS A 112 0.08 18.03 -0.54
N GLY A 113 -0.18 17.20 0.47
CA GLY A 113 -1.49 16.56 0.70
C GLY A 113 -1.80 15.37 -0.21
N GLN A 114 -0.84 14.95 -1.04
CA GLN A 114 -0.97 13.79 -1.92
C GLN A 114 -0.55 12.52 -1.19
N ILE A 115 -1.33 11.46 -1.36
CA ILE A 115 -0.94 10.09 -1.03
C ILE A 115 -0.41 9.45 -2.30
N HIS A 116 0.78 8.86 -2.19
CA HIS A 116 1.53 8.29 -3.30
C HIS A 116 1.43 6.77 -3.32
N VAL A 117 1.46 6.17 -2.13
CA VAL A 117 1.42 4.72 -1.93
C VAL A 117 0.23 4.35 -1.07
N LEU A 118 -0.62 3.49 -1.61
CA LEU A 118 -1.71 2.85 -0.87
C LEU A 118 -1.20 1.52 -0.31
N VAL A 119 -1.23 1.39 1.02
CA VAL A 119 -0.81 0.18 1.74
C VAL A 119 -2.04 -0.66 2.04
N VAL A 120 -2.08 -1.88 1.53
CA VAL A 120 -3.20 -2.80 1.69
C VAL A 120 -2.73 -3.99 2.51
N ILE A 121 -3.38 -4.20 3.65
CA ILE A 121 -3.05 -5.25 4.61
C ILE A 121 -4.30 -6.09 4.84
N ASP A 122 -4.18 -7.40 4.70
CA ASP A 122 -5.27 -8.34 4.94
C ASP A 122 -5.22 -8.79 6.40
N TRP A 123 -5.78 -7.98 7.30
CA TRP A 123 -5.66 -8.20 8.74
C TRP A 123 -6.32 -9.49 9.21
N GLU A 124 -7.37 -9.93 8.50
CA GLU A 124 -8.08 -11.16 8.82
C GLU A 124 -7.25 -12.39 8.44
N ASN A 125 -6.59 -12.40 7.27
CA ASN A 125 -5.68 -13.49 6.89
C ASN A 125 -4.43 -13.56 7.79
N LEU A 126 -3.85 -12.41 8.15
CA LEU A 126 -2.73 -12.35 9.10
C LEU A 126 -3.07 -12.92 10.50
N SER A 127 -4.33 -12.88 10.88
CA SER A 127 -4.80 -13.38 12.18
C SER A 127 -4.99 -14.91 12.21
N VAL A 128 -5.30 -15.54 11.06
CA VAL A 128 -5.46 -17.00 10.98
C VAL A 128 -4.12 -17.74 10.96
N GLU A 129 -3.08 -17.20 10.31
CA GLU A 129 -1.75 -17.83 10.28
C GLU A 129 -1.12 -17.93 11.69
N ASN A 130 -1.28 -16.91 12.53
CA ASN A 130 -0.78 -16.90 13.92
C ASN A 130 -1.54 -17.87 14.86
N THR A 131 -2.72 -18.36 14.47
CA THR A 131 -3.49 -19.32 15.28
C THR A 131 -3.09 -20.76 14.97
N GLN A 132 -2.54 -21.02 13.78
CA GLN A 132 -2.17 -22.37 13.34
C GLN A 132 -0.83 -22.87 13.94
N GLU A 133 -0.09 -22.00 14.63
CA GLU A 133 1.15 -22.34 15.36
C GLU A 133 0.92 -22.69 16.86
N ARG A 134 -0.33 -22.88 17.30
CA ARG A 134 -0.66 -23.43 18.63
C ARG A 134 -1.28 -24.82 18.54
N THR A 135 -0.53 -25.80 18.03
CA THR A 135 -0.81 -27.21 18.31
C THR A 135 0.51 -27.97 18.41
N TYR A 136 1.08 -27.96 19.61
CA TYR A 136 2.00 -28.98 20.12
C TYR A 136 1.72 -29.16 21.61
#